data_AF-A0A699ZPM5-F1
#
_entry.id   AF-A0A699ZPM5-F1
#
_cell.length_a   1.000
_cell.length_b   1.000
_cell.length_c   1.000
_cell.angle_alpha   90.00
_cell.angle_beta   90.00
_cell.angle_gamma   90.00
#
_symmetry.space_group_name_H-M   'P 1'
#
loop_
_entity.id
_entity.type
_entity.pdbx_description
1 polymer ?
#
loop_
_entity_poly.entity_id
_entity_poly.type
_entity_poly.pdbx_seq_one_letter_code
_entity_poly.pdbx_strand_id
1 'polypeptide(L)'
;AERGEAKKAREAAKRAVKKERQRLRLVCDGGQGVPRLISEDDVDKLISKLEPEQLMALNERLSAPGIGREEQAALTISALTGLSAAEAAEVAAKERLKQEAEQAA
;
A
#
# COMPACT_ATOMS: atom_id res chain seq x y z
N ALA A 1 -17.75 -13.60 -26.59
CA ALA A 1 -18.27 -13.08 -25.30
C ALA A 1 -17.14 -12.82 -24.30
N GLU A 2 -16.14 -13.70 -24.20
CA GLU A 2 -15.08 -13.69 -23.16
C GLU A 2 -14.19 -12.42 -23.13
N ARG A 3 -13.86 -11.81 -24.28
CA ARG A 3 -13.08 -10.55 -24.32
C ARG A 3 -13.82 -9.35 -23.69
N GLY A 4 -15.16 -9.35 -23.71
CA GLY A 4 -15.96 -8.28 -23.12
C GLY A 4 -16.03 -8.38 -21.59
N GLU A 5 -16.03 -9.60 -21.07
CA GLU A 5 -16.11 -9.89 -19.63
C GLU A 5 -14.77 -9.63 -18.93
N ALA A 6 -13.65 -10.04 -19.54
CA ALA A 6 -12.31 -9.74 -19.03
C ALA A 6 -12.04 -8.22 -18.95
N LYS A 7 -12.51 -7.43 -19.93
CA LYS A 7 -12.38 -5.97 -19.91
C LYS A 7 -13.23 -5.34 -18.80
N LYS A 8 -14.46 -5.83 -18.59
CA LYS A 8 -15.33 -5.37 -17.49
C LYS A 8 -14.74 -5.68 -16.12
N ALA A 9 -14.21 -6.89 -15.92
CA ALA A 9 -13.56 -7.30 -14.68
C ALA A 9 -12.34 -6.41 -14.37
N ARG A 10 -11.50 -6.13 -15.37
CA ARG A 10 -10.32 -5.27 -15.21
C ARG A 10 -10.70 -3.83 -14.86
N GLU A 11 -11.74 -3.28 -15.47
CA GLU A 11 -12.23 -1.93 -15.14
C GLU A 11 -12.88 -1.87 -13.76
N ALA A 12 -13.60 -2.91 -13.35
CA ALA A 12 -14.14 -3.03 -12.00
C ALA A 12 -13.02 -3.07 -10.95
N ALA A 13 -11.95 -3.85 -11.20
CA ALA A 13 -10.78 -3.92 -10.33
C ALA A 13 -10.08 -2.55 -10.20
N LYS A 14 -9.87 -1.82 -11.31
CA LYS A 14 -9.30 -0.47 -11.27
C LYS A 14 -10.14 0.51 -10.43
N ARG A 15 -11.47 0.44 -10.57
CA ARG A 15 -12.39 1.29 -9.79
C ARG A 15 -12.35 0.94 -8.31
N ALA A 16 -12.29 -0.36 -7.97
CA ALA A 16 -12.13 -0.82 -6.60
C ALA A 16 -10.83 -0.27 -5.99
N VAL A 17 -9.70 -0.44 -6.68
CA VAL A 17 -8.40 0.10 -6.23
C VAL A 17 -8.46 1.62 -6.04
N LYS A 18 -9.05 2.37 -6.97
CA LYS A 18 -9.19 3.82 -6.83
C LYS A 18 -9.99 4.19 -5.56
N LYS A 19 -11.06 3.46 -5.27
CA LYS A 19 -11.88 3.66 -4.07
C LYS A 19 -11.08 3.37 -2.80
N GLU A 20 -10.32 2.28 -2.79
CA GLU A 20 -9.48 1.93 -1.63
C GLU A 20 -8.35 2.95 -1.40
N ARG A 21 -7.77 3.53 -2.47
CA ARG A 21 -6.79 4.61 -2.33
C ARG A 21 -7.40 5.85 -1.70
N GLN A 22 -8.60 6.24 -2.15
CA GLN A 22 -9.33 7.37 -1.56
C GLN A 22 -9.70 7.10 -0.09
N ARG A 23 -10.13 5.88 0.22
CA ARG A 23 -10.43 5.46 1.60
C ARG A 23 -9.20 5.56 2.49
N LEU A 24 -8.04 5.08 2.04
CA LEU A 24 -6.81 5.18 2.80
C LEU A 24 -6.43 6.65 3.08
N ARG A 25 -6.56 7.54 2.07
CA ARG A 25 -6.34 8.99 2.26
C ARG A 25 -7.24 9.56 3.35
N LEU A 26 -8.55 9.29 3.28
CA LEU A 26 -9.51 9.80 4.27
C LEU A 26 -9.21 9.30 5.68
N VAL A 27 -8.87 8.03 5.82
CA VAL A 27 -8.52 7.45 7.13
C VAL A 27 -7.24 8.10 7.69
N CYS A 28 -6.21 8.30 6.85
CA CYS A 28 -4.93 8.84 7.29
C CYS A 28 -4.96 10.35 7.52
N ASP A 29 -5.67 11.12 6.71
CA ASP A 29 -5.82 12.57 6.87
C ASP A 29 -6.58 12.95 8.15
N GLY A 30 -7.46 12.05 8.60
CA GLY A 30 -8.33 12.36 9.72
C GLY A 30 -9.40 13.39 9.32
N GLY A 31 -10.09 13.92 10.32
CA GLY A 31 -11.16 14.89 10.14
C GLY A 31 -10.96 16.10 11.04
N GLN A 32 -11.94 16.99 11.08
CA GLN A 32 -11.88 18.16 11.95
C GLN A 32 -11.69 17.75 13.42
N GLY A 33 -10.57 18.18 14.01
CA GLY A 33 -10.21 17.86 15.41
C GLY A 33 -9.61 16.46 15.61
N VAL A 34 -9.43 15.66 14.55
CA VAL A 34 -8.78 14.35 14.61
C VAL A 34 -7.41 14.45 13.96
N PRO A 35 -6.33 14.14 14.68
CA PRO A 35 -4.99 14.21 14.11
C PRO A 35 -4.80 13.20 12.99
N ARG A 36 -3.93 13.56 12.04
CA ARG A 36 -3.44 12.68 10.99
C ARG A 36 -2.74 11.45 11.57
N LEU A 37 -2.88 10.31 10.90
CA LEU A 37 -2.14 9.08 11.27
C LEU A 37 -0.66 9.19 10.90
N ILE A 38 -0.40 9.68 9.70
CA ILE A 38 0.92 9.80 9.06
C ILE A 38 0.92 11.03 8.13
N SER A 39 2.09 11.39 7.60
CA SER A 39 2.21 12.50 6.65
C SER A 39 1.50 12.21 5.32
N GLU A 40 1.12 13.26 4.58
CA GLU A 40 0.51 13.10 3.25
C GLU A 40 1.45 12.37 2.27
N ASP A 41 2.75 12.67 2.33
CA ASP A 41 3.77 12.03 1.50
C ASP A 41 3.86 10.53 1.78
N ASP A 42 3.77 10.12 3.04
CA ASP A 42 3.77 8.71 3.43
C ASP A 42 2.49 7.99 2.95
N VAL A 43 1.35 8.67 2.97
CA VAL A 43 0.09 8.12 2.43
C VAL A 43 0.23 7.89 0.92
N ASP A 44 0.81 8.85 0.21
CA ASP A 44 1.05 8.72 -1.23
C ASP A 44 2.10 7.66 -1.55
N LYS A 45 3.11 7.46 -0.70
CA LYS A 45 4.04 6.33 -0.78
C LYS A 45 3.29 4.99 -0.64
N LEU A 46 2.41 4.84 0.36
CA LEU A 46 1.61 3.63 0.53
C LEU A 46 0.71 3.37 -0.69
N ILE A 47 0.01 4.40 -1.17
CA ILE A 47 -0.93 4.29 -2.30
C ILE A 47 -0.25 3.91 -3.61
N SER A 48 0.99 4.38 -3.81
CA SER A 48 1.76 4.12 -5.02
C SER A 48 2.46 2.77 -5.01
N LYS A 49 2.78 2.22 -3.83
CA LYS A 49 3.62 1.02 -3.68
C LYS A 49 2.88 -0.22 -3.23
N LEU A 50 1.75 -0.10 -2.52
CA LEU A 50 0.96 -1.26 -2.13
C LEU A 50 0.23 -1.86 -3.34
N GLU A 51 0.30 -3.18 -3.43
CA GLU A 51 -0.51 -3.94 -4.37
C GLU A 51 -2.00 -3.87 -3.98
N PRO A 52 -2.93 -4.04 -4.93
CA PRO A 52 -4.37 -3.97 -4.70
C PRO A 52 -4.85 -4.75 -3.47
N GLU A 53 -4.39 -5.98 -3.32
CA GLU A 53 -4.76 -6.89 -2.24
C GLU A 53 -4.24 -6.40 -0.89
N GLN A 54 -3.01 -5.86 -0.87
CA GLN A 54 -2.40 -5.31 0.34
C GLN A 54 -3.11 -4.02 0.79
N LEU A 55 -3.50 -3.18 -0.17
CA LEU A 55 -4.25 -1.97 0.09
C LEU A 55 -5.64 -2.28 0.65
N MET A 56 -6.34 -3.26 0.07
CA MET A 56 -7.63 -3.74 0.58
C MET A 56 -7.50 -4.28 2.01
N ALA A 57 -6.54 -5.16 2.25
CA ALA A 57 -6.31 -5.75 3.57
C ALA A 57 -5.95 -4.68 4.62
N LEU A 58 -5.15 -3.68 4.26
CA LEU A 58 -4.84 -2.56 5.15
C LEU A 58 -6.10 -1.77 5.51
N ASN A 59 -6.91 -1.39 4.53
CA ASN A 59 -8.16 -0.66 4.78
C ASN A 59 -9.19 -1.44 5.59
N GLU A 60 -9.28 -2.76 5.39
CA GLU A 60 -10.12 -3.64 6.19
C GLU A 60 -9.69 -3.63 7.66
N ARG A 61 -8.39 -3.77 7.93
CA ARG A 61 -7.85 -3.70 9.30
C ARG A 61 -8.05 -2.32 9.92
N LEU A 62 -7.81 -1.24 9.18
CA LEU A 62 -8.01 0.13 9.66
C LEU A 62 -9.47 0.46 9.96
N SER A 63 -10.40 -0.26 9.36
CA SER A 63 -11.84 -0.09 9.57
C SER A 63 -12.46 -1.18 10.46
N ALA A 64 -11.62 -2.02 11.09
CA ALA A 64 -12.10 -3.08 11.96
C ALA A 64 -12.84 -2.48 13.17
N PRO A 65 -14.01 -3.02 13.56
CA PRO A 65 -14.70 -2.55 14.75
C PRO A 65 -13.79 -2.64 15.99
N GLY A 66 -13.75 -1.58 16.79
CA GLY A 66 -12.96 -1.54 18.02
C GLY A 66 -11.50 -1.09 17.86
N ILE A 67 -11.03 -0.85 16.63
CA ILE A 67 -9.67 -0.30 16.43
C ILE A 67 -9.61 1.18 16.82
N GLY A 68 -8.68 1.50 17.73
CA GLY A 68 -8.41 2.87 18.14
C GLY A 68 -7.52 3.64 17.16
N ARG A 69 -7.46 4.96 17.30
CA ARG A 69 -6.61 5.82 16.44
C ARG A 69 -5.12 5.49 16.56
N GLU A 70 -4.66 5.15 17.76
CA GLU A 70 -3.28 4.74 18.01
C GLU A 70 -2.94 3.43 17.30
N GLU A 71 -3.84 2.45 17.35
CA GLU A 71 -3.67 1.19 16.65
C GLU A 71 -3.73 1.38 15.13
N GLN A 72 -4.64 2.24 14.62
CA GLN A 72 -4.64 2.65 13.22
C GLN A 72 -3.29 3.23 12.81
N ALA A 73 -2.70 4.13 13.60
CA ALA A 73 -1.40 4.72 13.32
C ALA A 73 -0.30 3.64 13.29
N ALA A 74 -0.29 2.74 14.27
CA ALA A 74 0.68 1.64 14.33
C ALA A 74 0.57 0.72 13.11
N LEU A 75 -0.64 0.39 12.66
CA LEU A 75 -0.85 -0.40 11.44
C LEU A 75 -0.32 0.30 10.20
N THR A 76 -0.60 1.60 10.05
CA THR A 76 -0.14 2.38 8.89
C THR A 76 1.39 2.53 8.88
N ILE A 77 2.00 2.77 10.04
CA ILE A 77 3.46 2.83 10.20
C ILE A 77 4.10 1.47 9.92
N SER A 78 3.48 0.39 10.39
CA SER A 78 3.93 -0.99 10.11
C SER A 78 3.95 -1.27 8.61
N ALA A 79 2.90 -0.85 7.88
CA ALA A 79 2.84 -1.01 6.43
C ALA A 79 3.95 -0.22 5.70
N LEU A 80 4.22 1.02 6.10
CA LEU A 80 5.33 1.83 5.56
C LEU A 80 6.71 1.20 5.82
N THR A 81 6.88 0.67 7.02
CA THR A 81 8.12 0.01 7.44
C THR A 81 8.35 -1.26 6.61
N GLY A 82 7.29 -2.05 6.40
CA GLY A 82 7.31 -3.22 5.53
C GLY A 82 7.68 -2.88 4.09
N LEU A 83 7.11 -1.80 3.53
CA LEU A 83 7.48 -1.31 2.19
C LEU A 83 8.95 -0.93 2.11
N SER A 84 9.44 -0.16 3.08
CA SER A 84 10.82 0.31 3.08
C SER A 84 11.82 -0.85 3.22
N ALA A 85 11.47 -1.87 4.02
CA ALA A 85 12.26 -3.10 4.14
C ALA A 85 12.28 -3.92 2.83
N ALA A 86 11.12 -4.02 2.15
CA ALA A 86 11.04 -4.70 0.85
C ALA A 86 11.86 -3.98 -0.23
N GLU A 87 11.80 -2.64 -0.28
CA GLU A 87 12.60 -1.81 -1.19
C GLU A 87 14.10 -2.01 -0.93
N ALA A 88 14.53 -2.01 0.34
CA ALA A 88 15.93 -2.26 0.70
C ALA A 88 16.39 -3.67 0.29
N ALA A 89 15.54 -4.69 0.48
CA ALA A 89 15.83 -6.06 0.08
C ALA A 89 15.94 -6.20 -1.45
N GLU A 90 15.10 -5.51 -2.22
CA GLU A 90 15.16 -5.50 -3.68
C GLU A 90 16.46 -4.87 -4.19
N VAL A 91 16.88 -3.75 -3.58
CA VAL A 91 18.16 -3.10 -3.91
C VAL A 91 19.33 -4.03 -3.62
N ALA A 92 19.38 -4.63 -2.42
CA ALA A 92 20.44 -5.56 -2.05
C ALA A 92 20.49 -6.79 -2.95
N ALA A 93 19.33 -7.32 -3.38
CA ALA A 93 19.26 -8.43 -4.32
C ALA A 93 19.82 -8.06 -5.70
N LYS A 94 19.50 -6.87 -6.21
CA LYS A 94 20.05 -6.36 -7.49
C LYS A 94 21.56 -6.15 -7.42
N GLU A 95 22.07 -5.63 -6.32
CA GLU A 95 23.51 -5.46 -6.12
C GLU A 95 24.24 -6.81 -6.09
N ARG A 96 23.68 -7.82 -5.42
CA ARG A 96 24.24 -9.19 -5.43
C ARG A 96 24.27 -9.79 -6.83
N LEU A 97 23.17 -9.70 -7.57
CA LEU A 97 23.10 -10.20 -8.95
C LEU A 97 24.13 -9.52 -9.86
N LYS A 98 24.38 -8.23 -9.67
CA LYS A 98 25.41 -7.50 -10.42
C LYS A 98 26.81 -8.00 -10.07
N GLN A 99 27.12 -8.20 -8.79
CA GLN A 99 28.42 -8.72 -8.34
C GLN A 99 28.65 -10.16 -8.84
N GLU A 100 27.63 -11.02 -8.79
CA GLU A 100 27.70 -12.38 -9.29
C GLU A 100 27.93 -12.41 -10.82
N ALA A 101 27.27 -11.52 -11.56
CA ALA A 101 27.48 -11.38 -13.01
C ALA A 101 28.88 -10.85 -13.36
N GLU A 102 29.43 -9.92 -12.57
CA GLU A 102 30.79 -9.38 -12.77
C GLU A 102 31.88 -10.39 -12.38
N GLN A 103 31.62 -11.31 -11.45
CA GLN A 103 32.56 -12.37 -11.07
C GLN A 103 32.51 -13.59 -12.00
N ALA A 104 31.42 -13.77 -12.73
CA ALA A 104 31.25 -14.85 -13.72
C ALA A 104 31.72 -14.47 -15.14
N ALA A 105 32.13 -13.22 -15.35
CA ALA A 105 32.66 -12.68 -16.61
C ALA A 105 34.19 -12.55 -16.56
#